data_AF-A0A6J2XQA6-F1
#
_entry.id   AF-A0A6J2XQA6-F1
#
_cell.length_a   1.000
_cell.length_b   1.000
_cell.length_c   1.000
_cell.angle_alpha   90.00
_cell.angle_beta   90.00
_cell.angle_gamma   90.00
#
_symmetry.space_group_name_H-M   'P 1'
#
loop_
_entity.id
_entity.type
_entity.pdbx_description
1 polymer ?
#
loop_
_entity_poly.entity_id
_entity_poly.type
_entity_poly.pdbx_seq_one_letter_code
_entity_poly.pdbx_strand_id
1 'polypeptide(L)'
;MDNVEEEKIYKKIEELSVPILESLQPLEIENFSPFYLRYYEDKYCVAFNDKEHNHDILLRFHSNRLVLISIAKGHDIFKGKLIEKIDFNVNGRNLKEIIVSGKKKNGAKKLNRESVLCYLQCKDDENRYPIYTSILASLIEINSHILKDPQLLVSDYKKLGYIGVLYPKCYGPYSMSVEAMAQKYNLLSEKEYEEYLSTR
;
A
#
# COMPACT_ATOMS: atom_id res chain seq x y z
N MET A 1 -37.89 18.66 -28.32
CA MET A 1 -36.61 18.91 -29.02
C MET A 1 -36.58 17.91 -30.16
N ASP A 2 -36.47 18.40 -31.39
CA ASP A 2 -36.60 17.57 -32.58
C ASP A 2 -35.41 16.61 -32.69
N ASN A 3 -35.69 15.33 -32.95
CA ASN A 3 -34.73 14.23 -33.08
C ASN A 3 -33.56 14.55 -34.04
N VAL A 4 -33.82 15.44 -35.01
CA VAL A 4 -32.86 15.92 -36.03
C VAL A 4 -31.80 16.86 -35.45
N GLU A 5 -32.15 17.61 -34.41
CA GLU A 5 -31.25 18.55 -33.75
C GLU A 5 -30.30 17.82 -32.80
N GLU A 6 -30.79 16.76 -32.16
CA GLU A 6 -29.98 15.83 -31.36
C GLU A 6 -28.95 15.10 -32.22
N GLU A 7 -29.34 14.53 -33.37
CA GLU A 7 -28.40 13.86 -34.29
C GLU A 7 -27.31 14.80 -34.79
N LYS A 8 -27.65 16.06 -35.10
CA LYS A 8 -26.65 17.08 -35.49
C LYS A 8 -25.66 17.37 -34.38
N ILE A 9 -26.11 17.38 -33.12
CA ILE A 9 -25.23 17.60 -31.96
C ILE A 9 -24.27 16.41 -31.79
N TYR A 10 -24.78 15.17 -31.82
CA TYR A 10 -23.93 13.97 -31.68
C TYR A 10 -22.87 13.87 -32.78
N LYS A 11 -23.25 14.12 -34.03
CA LYS A 11 -22.33 14.08 -35.17
C LYS A 11 -21.20 15.11 -35.03
N LYS A 12 -21.53 16.29 -34.50
CA LYS A 12 -20.57 17.36 -34.25
C LYS A 12 -19.65 17.08 -33.05
N ILE A 13 -20.16 16.39 -32.03
CA ILE A 13 -19.35 15.89 -30.91
C ILE A 13 -18.35 14.84 -31.43
N GLU A 14 -18.79 13.93 -32.29
CA GLU A 14 -17.96 12.87 -32.86
C GLU A 14 -16.86 13.43 -33.77
N GLU A 15 -17.19 14.40 -34.64
CA GLU A 15 -16.22 15.13 -35.50
C GLU A 15 -15.18 15.93 -34.69
N LEU A 16 -15.55 16.44 -33.52
CA LEU A 16 -14.65 17.17 -32.61
C LEU A 16 -13.96 16.25 -31.59
N SER A 17 -14.36 14.97 -31.53
CA SER A 17 -13.76 14.00 -30.64
C SER A 17 -12.45 13.52 -31.23
N VAL A 18 -11.36 14.13 -30.76
CA VAL A 18 -10.03 13.54 -30.89
C VAL A 18 -9.91 12.43 -29.86
N PRO A 19 -9.42 11.23 -30.22
CA PRO A 19 -9.05 10.21 -29.25
C PRO A 19 -8.18 10.84 -28.15
N ILE A 20 -8.46 10.48 -26.90
CA ILE A 20 -7.81 11.11 -25.72
C ILE A 20 -6.28 11.08 -25.86
N LEU A 21 -5.73 10.00 -26.40
CA LEU A 21 -4.30 9.84 -26.60
C LEU A 21 -3.71 10.74 -27.70
N GLU A 22 -4.50 11.13 -28.70
CA GLU A 22 -4.09 12.06 -29.77
C GLU A 22 -4.18 13.53 -29.34
N SER A 23 -4.90 13.80 -28.25
CA SER A 23 -5.01 15.13 -27.64
C SER A 23 -3.84 15.46 -26.71
N LEU A 24 -3.02 14.47 -26.36
CA LEU A 24 -1.88 14.63 -25.46
C LEU A 24 -0.63 14.97 -26.27
N GLN A 25 0.10 15.99 -25.85
CA GLN A 25 1.42 16.28 -26.38
C GLN A 25 2.40 15.16 -25.99
N PRO A 26 3.37 14.79 -26.85
CA PRO A 26 4.39 13.79 -26.50
C PRO A 26 5.12 14.09 -25.19
N LEU A 27 5.38 15.38 -24.89
CA LEU A 27 6.00 15.82 -23.66
C LEU A 27 5.12 15.62 -22.42
N GLU A 28 3.79 15.69 -22.57
CA GLU A 28 2.84 15.39 -21.48
C GLU A 28 2.82 13.90 -21.15
N ILE A 29 2.97 13.05 -22.17
CA ILE A 29 3.09 11.59 -22.01
C ILE A 29 4.41 11.24 -21.32
N GLU A 30 5.52 11.86 -21.74
CA GLU A 30 6.85 11.62 -21.17
C GLU A 30 6.92 12.03 -19.70
N ASN A 31 6.34 13.18 -19.34
CA ASN A 31 6.30 13.67 -17.97
C ASN A 31 5.16 13.08 -17.13
N PHE A 32 4.36 12.16 -17.69
CA PHE A 32 3.23 11.59 -16.98
C PHE A 32 3.71 10.70 -15.82
N SER A 33 3.52 11.18 -14.60
CA SER A 33 3.69 10.37 -13.40
C SER A 33 2.34 9.77 -13.00
N PRO A 34 2.18 8.44 -13.01
CA PRO A 34 0.93 7.82 -12.59
C PRO A 34 0.65 8.08 -11.11
N PHE A 35 -0.63 8.05 -10.74
CA PHE A 35 -1.10 8.44 -9.40
C PHE A 35 -0.40 7.68 -8.26
N TYR A 36 -0.05 6.41 -8.48
CA TYR A 36 0.60 5.54 -7.48
C TYR A 36 2.08 5.90 -7.23
N LEU A 37 2.66 6.80 -8.04
CA LEU A 37 3.98 7.40 -7.81
C LEU A 37 3.84 8.84 -7.30
N ARG A 38 3.01 9.65 -7.97
CA ARG A 38 2.94 11.10 -7.74
C ARG A 38 2.61 11.51 -6.30
N TYR A 39 1.72 10.78 -5.62
CA TYR A 39 1.16 11.21 -4.33
C TYR A 39 1.69 10.41 -3.14
N TYR A 40 2.67 9.55 -3.36
CA TYR A 40 3.19 8.63 -2.36
C TYR A 40 4.66 8.89 -2.08
N GLU A 41 5.01 8.91 -0.79
CA GLU A 41 6.38 8.86 -0.31
C GLU A 41 6.65 7.50 0.33
N ASP A 42 7.65 6.79 -0.18
CA ASP A 42 8.00 5.44 0.27
C ASP A 42 8.97 5.50 1.46
N LYS A 43 8.66 4.75 2.51
CA LYS A 43 9.52 4.53 3.67
C LYS A 43 9.59 3.05 4.01
N TYR A 44 10.73 2.62 4.54
CA TYR A 44 11.01 1.20 4.76
C TYR A 44 11.32 0.94 6.24
N CYS A 45 10.74 -0.11 6.79
CA CYS A 45 11.01 -0.56 8.16
C CYS A 45 11.76 -1.90 8.12
N VAL A 46 12.95 -1.91 8.72
CA VAL A 46 13.84 -3.10 8.82
C VAL A 46 13.99 -3.60 10.27
N ALA A 47 13.19 -3.04 11.19
CA ALA A 47 13.36 -3.21 12.63
C ALA A 47 12.97 -4.59 13.17
N PHE A 48 12.26 -5.40 12.36
CA PHE A 48 11.74 -6.71 12.77
C PHE A 48 12.52 -7.88 12.20
N ASN A 49 13.71 -7.63 11.65
CA ASN A 49 14.57 -8.68 11.13
C ASN A 49 15.33 -9.40 12.24
N ASP A 50 15.47 -10.71 12.11
CA ASP A 50 16.30 -11.53 12.99
C ASP A 50 17.41 -12.24 12.19
N LYS A 51 18.10 -13.20 12.82
CA LYS A 51 19.23 -13.90 12.19
C LYS A 51 18.80 -14.82 11.05
N GLU A 52 17.59 -15.33 11.11
CA GLU A 52 17.04 -16.34 10.20
C GLU A 52 16.10 -15.70 9.18
N HIS A 53 15.34 -14.69 9.59
CA HIS A 53 14.24 -14.14 8.82
C HIS A 53 14.25 -12.62 8.64
N ASN A 54 13.79 -12.20 7.45
CA ASN A 54 13.62 -10.80 7.08
C ASN A 54 12.17 -10.46 6.85
N HIS A 55 11.73 -9.45 7.58
CA HIS A 55 10.39 -8.94 7.67
C HIS A 55 10.33 -7.47 7.24
N ASP A 56 11.13 -7.09 6.23
CA ASP A 56 11.14 -5.72 5.72
C ASP A 56 9.76 -5.31 5.23
N ILE A 57 9.29 -4.17 5.73
CA ILE A 57 7.98 -3.60 5.40
C ILE A 57 8.14 -2.30 4.63
N LEU A 58 7.34 -2.14 3.58
CA LEU A 58 7.16 -0.89 2.84
C LEU A 58 5.92 -0.16 3.36
N LEU A 59 6.10 1.10 3.72
CA LEU A 59 5.05 2.04 4.09
C LEU A 59 5.00 3.15 3.03
N ARG A 60 3.91 3.22 2.26
CA ARG A 60 3.71 4.26 1.25
C ARG A 60 2.80 5.34 1.82
N PHE A 61 3.37 6.47 2.21
CA PHE A 61 2.65 7.61 2.78
C PHE A 61 2.01 8.43 1.68
N HIS A 62 0.68 8.45 1.64
CA HIS A 62 -0.05 9.30 0.70
C HIS A 62 -0.11 10.75 1.19
N SER A 63 -0.20 11.70 0.27
CA SER A 63 -0.42 13.13 0.56
C SER A 63 -1.64 13.44 1.45
N ASN A 64 -2.66 12.57 1.45
CA ASN A 64 -3.84 12.65 2.34
C ASN A 64 -3.64 12.01 3.72
N ARG A 65 -2.39 11.60 4.05
CA ARG A 65 -1.95 10.99 5.30
C ARG A 65 -2.44 9.56 5.56
N LEU A 66 -3.09 8.91 4.59
CA LEU A 66 -3.25 7.46 4.60
C LEU A 66 -1.90 6.81 4.28
N VAL A 67 -1.71 5.59 4.79
CA VAL A 67 -0.50 4.82 4.54
C VAL A 67 -0.90 3.47 3.98
N LEU A 68 -0.37 3.12 2.81
CA LEU A 68 -0.45 1.75 2.33
C LEU A 68 0.69 0.96 2.95
N ILE A 69 0.39 -0.20 3.52
CA ILE A 69 1.40 -1.13 4.02
C ILE A 69 1.54 -2.29 3.04
N SER A 70 2.78 -2.59 2.66
CA SER A 70 3.17 -3.68 1.76
C SER A 70 4.43 -4.38 2.29
N ILE A 71 4.77 -5.55 1.74
CA ILE A 71 6.10 -6.13 1.93
C ILE A 71 7.15 -5.39 1.08
N ALA A 72 8.37 -5.28 1.57
CA ALA A 72 9.48 -4.67 0.82
C ALA A 72 10.39 -5.74 0.20
N LYS A 73 11.18 -5.35 -0.82
CA LYS A 73 11.99 -6.27 -1.64
C LYS A 73 12.97 -7.16 -0.85
N GLY A 74 13.48 -6.69 0.28
CA GLY A 74 14.40 -7.43 1.14
C GLY A 74 13.73 -8.48 2.03
N HIS A 75 12.40 -8.51 2.08
CA HIS A 75 11.65 -9.52 2.83
C HIS A 75 11.89 -10.91 2.21
N ASP A 76 12.01 -11.94 3.05
CA ASP A 76 12.33 -13.31 2.59
C ASP A 76 11.34 -13.92 1.60
N ILE A 77 10.12 -13.41 1.53
CA ILE A 77 9.11 -13.84 0.57
C ILE A 77 9.59 -13.58 -0.86
N PHE A 78 10.41 -12.55 -1.09
CA PHE A 78 11.01 -12.25 -2.39
C PHE A 78 12.09 -13.27 -2.82
N LYS A 79 12.53 -14.18 -1.94
CA LYS A 79 13.50 -15.24 -2.26
C LYS A 79 12.87 -16.42 -3.01
N GLY A 80 11.89 -16.14 -3.88
CA GLY A 80 11.20 -17.13 -4.70
C GLY A 80 10.12 -17.94 -3.99
N LYS A 81 9.62 -17.50 -2.83
CA LYS A 81 8.56 -18.21 -2.12
C LYS A 81 7.20 -17.97 -2.79
N LEU A 82 6.40 -19.03 -2.87
CA LEU A 82 5.03 -18.97 -3.37
C LEU A 82 4.07 -18.83 -2.19
N ILE A 83 3.31 -17.74 -2.14
CA ILE A 83 2.38 -17.48 -1.04
C ILE A 83 1.11 -18.28 -1.27
N GLU A 84 0.78 -19.21 -0.38
CA GLU A 84 -0.42 -20.04 -0.48
C GLU A 84 -1.60 -19.39 0.24
N LYS A 85 -1.37 -18.81 1.43
CA LYS A 85 -2.43 -18.28 2.27
C LYS A 85 -1.99 -17.05 3.05
N ILE A 86 -2.93 -16.12 3.21
CA ILE A 86 -2.79 -14.95 4.07
C ILE A 86 -3.81 -15.04 5.21
N ASP A 87 -3.31 -15.23 6.43
CA ASP A 87 -4.13 -15.35 7.63
C ASP A 87 -4.14 -14.04 8.44
N PHE A 88 -5.32 -13.44 8.54
CA PHE A 88 -5.55 -12.20 9.31
C PHE A 88 -6.18 -12.48 10.67
N ASN A 89 -6.30 -13.74 11.08
CA ASN A 89 -6.68 -14.11 12.44
C ASN A 89 -5.43 -14.08 13.32
N VAL A 90 -5.24 -12.95 14.02
CA VAL A 90 -4.10 -12.74 14.90
C VAL A 90 -4.60 -12.79 16.35
N ASN A 91 -4.08 -13.73 17.14
CA ASN A 91 -4.43 -13.90 18.56
C ASN A 91 -5.95 -14.02 18.80
N GLY A 92 -6.65 -14.78 17.94
CA GLY A 92 -8.10 -15.00 18.03
C GLY A 92 -8.95 -13.80 17.59
N ARG A 93 -8.34 -12.80 16.96
CA ARG A 93 -9.05 -11.62 16.42
C ARG A 93 -8.86 -11.56 14.91
N ASN A 94 -9.95 -11.72 14.16
CA ASN A 94 -9.94 -11.59 12.72
C ASN A 94 -9.90 -10.11 12.31
N LEU A 95 -8.80 -9.65 11.72
CA LEU A 95 -8.67 -8.27 11.24
C LEU A 95 -9.47 -8.02 9.95
N LYS A 96 -9.96 -9.04 9.23
CA LYS A 96 -10.77 -8.86 8.01
C LYS A 96 -12.15 -8.23 8.26
N GLU A 97 -12.72 -8.45 9.44
CA GLU A 97 -14.10 -8.07 9.77
C GLU A 97 -14.22 -6.61 10.27
N ILE A 98 -13.31 -5.73 9.86
CA ILE A 98 -13.33 -4.33 10.28
C ILE A 98 -14.42 -3.60 9.50
N ILE A 99 -15.36 -3.00 10.23
CA ILE A 99 -16.36 -2.10 9.66
C ILE A 99 -16.05 -0.70 10.18
N VAL A 100 -15.55 0.17 9.29
CA VAL A 100 -15.25 1.56 9.61
C VAL A 100 -16.39 2.47 9.17
N SER A 101 -16.88 3.33 10.06
CA SER A 101 -17.96 4.27 9.76
C SER A 101 -17.71 5.70 10.28
N GLY A 102 -18.28 6.68 9.58
CA GLY A 102 -18.26 8.10 9.94
C GLY A 102 -16.91 8.81 9.80
N LYS A 103 -16.91 10.15 9.87
CA LYS A 103 -15.71 10.99 9.72
C LYS A 103 -14.61 10.69 10.75
N LYS A 104 -15.00 10.22 11.94
CA LYS A 104 -14.08 9.82 13.02
C LYS A 104 -13.49 8.42 12.84
N LYS A 105 -13.86 7.70 11.76
CA LYS A 105 -13.42 6.34 11.46
C LYS A 105 -13.72 5.38 12.63
N ASN A 106 -14.94 5.46 13.16
CA ASN A 106 -15.40 4.60 14.24
C ASN A 106 -15.38 3.14 13.77
N GLY A 107 -14.88 2.23 14.61
CA GLY A 107 -14.70 0.81 14.26
C GLY A 107 -13.33 0.46 13.69
N ALA A 108 -12.49 1.46 13.35
CA ALA A 108 -11.10 1.20 12.98
C ALA A 108 -10.32 0.56 14.14
N LYS A 109 -9.54 -0.48 13.84
CA LYS A 109 -8.76 -1.20 14.85
C LYS A 109 -7.44 -0.49 15.11
N LYS A 110 -7.21 -0.11 16.37
CA LYS A 110 -5.93 0.49 16.79
C LYS A 110 -4.86 -0.59 16.85
N LEU A 111 -3.73 -0.32 16.24
CA LEU A 111 -2.58 -1.21 16.15
C LEU A 111 -1.34 -0.49 16.67
N ASN A 112 -0.53 -1.22 17.43
CA ASN A 112 0.77 -0.76 17.87
C ASN A 112 1.82 -1.06 16.80
N ARG A 113 3.01 -0.45 16.92
CA ARG A 113 4.14 -0.69 16.01
C ARG A 113 4.45 -2.17 15.82
N GLU A 114 4.48 -2.92 16.91
CA GLU A 114 4.84 -4.36 16.95
C GLU A 114 3.65 -5.29 16.69
N SER A 115 2.45 -4.74 16.45
CA SER A 115 1.28 -5.59 16.18
C SER A 115 1.43 -6.31 14.84
N VAL A 116 1.22 -7.62 14.85
CA VAL A 116 1.11 -8.44 13.63
C VAL A 116 -0.24 -8.18 12.98
N LEU A 117 -0.22 -7.84 11.69
CA LEU A 117 -1.39 -7.64 10.84
C LEU A 117 -1.93 -8.94 10.28
N CYS A 118 -1.02 -9.77 9.78
CA CYS A 118 -1.34 -11.07 9.22
C CYS A 118 -0.10 -11.97 9.23
N TYR A 119 -0.34 -13.26 9.01
CA TYR A 119 0.70 -14.24 8.75
C TYR A 119 0.60 -14.68 7.29
N LEU A 120 1.74 -14.71 6.61
CA LEU A 120 1.86 -15.35 5.29
C LEU A 120 2.27 -16.81 5.49
N GLN A 121 1.56 -17.72 4.84
CA GLN A 121 1.94 -19.12 4.70
C GLN A 121 2.45 -19.32 3.28
N CYS A 122 3.67 -19.82 3.14
CA CYS A 122 4.21 -20.20 1.84
C CYS A 122 3.94 -21.67 1.56
N LYS A 123 3.83 -22.01 0.28
CA LYS A 123 3.74 -23.39 -0.17
C LYS A 123 5.03 -24.14 0.19
N ASP A 124 4.89 -25.36 0.68
CA ASP A 124 6.00 -26.25 1.04
C ASP A 124 6.96 -25.68 2.11
N ASP A 125 6.50 -24.68 2.88
CA ASP A 125 7.23 -24.09 4.00
C ASP A 125 6.31 -24.11 5.22
N GLU A 126 6.74 -24.75 6.31
CA GLU A 126 5.95 -24.81 7.55
C GLU A 126 5.99 -23.48 8.32
N ASN A 127 6.96 -22.61 8.02
CA ASN A 127 7.13 -21.34 8.71
C ASN A 127 6.02 -20.36 8.35
N ARG A 128 5.61 -19.58 9.36
CA ARG A 128 4.69 -18.46 9.19
C ARG A 128 5.48 -17.16 9.21
N TYR A 129 5.25 -16.31 8.22
CA TYR A 129 5.91 -15.01 8.11
C TYR A 129 4.99 -13.93 8.69
N PRO A 130 5.27 -13.39 9.89
CA PRO A 130 4.49 -12.29 10.45
C PRO A 130 4.72 -11.00 9.66
N ILE A 131 3.63 -10.29 9.37
CA ILE A 131 3.67 -8.93 8.83
C ILE A 131 3.40 -7.94 9.96
N TYR A 132 4.40 -7.14 10.32
CA TYR A 132 4.29 -6.15 11.39
C TYR A 132 3.74 -4.81 10.89
N THR A 133 2.93 -4.15 11.72
CA THR A 133 2.33 -2.83 11.38
C THR A 133 3.39 -1.74 11.20
N SER A 134 4.54 -1.87 11.86
CA SER A 134 5.71 -0.97 11.77
C SER A 134 5.54 0.47 12.28
N ILE A 135 4.29 0.92 12.48
CA ILE A 135 3.94 2.23 13.04
C ILE A 135 2.73 2.11 13.97
N LEU A 136 2.55 3.10 14.85
CA LEU A 136 1.30 3.25 15.60
C LEU A 136 0.20 3.82 14.68
N ALA A 137 -0.81 3.02 14.37
CA ALA A 137 -1.85 3.39 13.42
C ALA A 137 -3.21 2.77 13.75
N SER A 138 -4.24 3.19 13.02
CA SER A 138 -5.52 2.49 12.98
C SER A 138 -5.70 1.83 11.62
N LEU A 139 -5.98 0.53 11.58
CA LEU A 139 -6.30 -0.19 10.36
C LEU A 139 -7.69 0.20 9.89
N ILE A 140 -7.77 0.67 8.65
CA ILE A 140 -8.99 1.15 8.01
C ILE A 140 -9.58 0.08 7.11
N GLU A 141 -8.74 -0.56 6.30
CA GLU A 141 -9.17 -1.52 5.29
C GLU A 141 -8.08 -2.54 5.02
N ILE A 142 -8.47 -3.75 4.66
CA ILE A 142 -7.59 -4.79 4.12
C ILE A 142 -7.86 -4.93 2.63
N ASN A 143 -6.80 -5.07 1.86
CA ASN A 143 -6.92 -5.32 0.43
C ASN A 143 -7.55 -6.71 0.19
N SER A 144 -8.72 -6.74 -0.44
CA SER A 144 -9.38 -8.03 -0.77
C SER A 144 -8.77 -8.72 -1.99
N HIS A 145 -8.01 -8.00 -2.83
CA HIS A 145 -7.39 -8.54 -4.04
C HIS A 145 -6.32 -9.59 -3.72
N ILE A 146 -5.50 -9.35 -2.70
CA ILE A 146 -4.47 -10.31 -2.26
C ILE A 146 -5.06 -11.59 -1.65
N LEU A 147 -6.34 -11.61 -1.28
CA LEU A 147 -7.00 -12.84 -0.85
C LEU A 147 -7.39 -13.73 -2.02
N LYS A 148 -7.59 -13.13 -3.21
CA LYS A 148 -7.89 -13.84 -4.45
C LYS A 148 -6.61 -14.24 -5.18
N ASP A 149 -5.61 -13.36 -5.17
CA ASP A 149 -4.28 -13.59 -5.74
C ASP A 149 -3.20 -13.13 -4.74
N PRO A 150 -2.76 -14.03 -3.83
CA PRO A 150 -1.72 -13.72 -2.85
C PRO A 150 -0.40 -13.29 -3.47
N GLN A 151 -0.11 -13.70 -4.70
CA GLN A 151 1.18 -13.44 -5.32
C GLN A 151 1.36 -11.97 -5.73
N LEU A 152 0.26 -11.18 -5.76
CA LEU A 152 0.31 -9.73 -5.92
C LEU A 152 1.22 -9.04 -4.90
N LEU A 153 1.34 -9.60 -3.69
CA LEU A 153 2.24 -9.10 -2.65
C LEU A 153 3.70 -9.01 -3.13
N VAL A 154 4.10 -9.84 -4.09
CA VAL A 154 5.46 -9.87 -4.65
C VAL A 154 5.49 -9.22 -6.03
N SER A 155 4.57 -9.62 -6.92
CA SER A 155 4.58 -9.19 -8.33
C SER A 155 4.26 -7.70 -8.51
N ASP A 156 3.42 -7.13 -7.64
CA ASP A 156 2.97 -5.74 -7.72
C ASP A 156 2.89 -5.06 -6.34
N TYR A 157 3.89 -5.30 -5.48
CA TYR A 157 3.95 -4.87 -4.08
C TYR A 157 3.75 -3.35 -3.88
N LYS A 158 4.12 -2.52 -4.86
CA LYS A 158 3.93 -1.05 -4.83
C LYS A 158 2.54 -0.60 -5.29
N LYS A 159 1.78 -1.38 -6.07
CA LYS A 159 0.47 -0.95 -6.60
C LYS A 159 -0.66 -1.81 -6.05
N LEU A 160 -0.97 -2.96 -6.67
CA LEU A 160 -2.11 -3.79 -6.27
C LEU A 160 -1.80 -4.75 -5.11
N GLY A 161 -0.51 -4.95 -4.80
CA GLY A 161 0.00 -5.85 -3.77
C GLY A 161 0.13 -5.26 -2.37
N TYR A 162 -0.60 -4.18 -2.04
CA TYR A 162 -0.63 -3.69 -0.66
C TYR A 162 -1.51 -4.58 0.22
N ILE A 163 -1.20 -4.65 1.51
CA ILE A 163 -1.88 -5.49 2.50
C ILE A 163 -3.10 -4.79 3.07
N GLY A 164 -2.96 -3.51 3.39
CA GLY A 164 -4.04 -2.72 3.96
C GLY A 164 -3.76 -1.24 3.99
N VAL A 165 -4.78 -0.50 4.40
CA VAL A 165 -4.76 0.96 4.53
C VAL A 165 -4.71 1.31 6.01
N LEU A 166 -3.65 2.00 6.41
CA LEU A 166 -3.43 2.48 7.77
C LEU A 166 -3.71 3.97 7.86
N TYR A 167 -4.20 4.39 9.02
CA TYR A 167 -4.31 5.79 9.41
C TYR A 167 -3.39 6.03 10.62
N PRO A 168 -2.23 6.70 10.44
CA PRO A 168 -1.29 6.95 11.51
C PRO A 168 -1.93 7.72 12.65
N LYS A 169 -1.68 7.28 13.89
CA LYS A 169 -2.11 8.03 15.07
C LYS A 169 -1.05 9.06 15.44
N CYS A 170 -1.29 10.30 15.03
CA CYS A 170 -0.59 11.46 15.58
C CYS A 170 -1.41 11.96 16.79
N TYR A 171 -0.79 12.06 17.96
CA TYR A 171 -1.43 12.68 19.13
C TYR A 171 -1.19 14.20 19.07
N GLY A 172 -2.25 14.99 19.18
CA GLY A 172 -2.18 16.45 19.32
C GLY A 172 -2.65 17.27 18.10
N PRO A 173 -2.65 18.61 18.22
CA PRO A 173 -3.09 19.53 17.16
C PRO A 173 -2.16 19.54 15.94
N TYR A 174 -0.96 18.97 16.06
CA TYR A 174 -0.03 18.76 14.96
C TYR A 174 -0.07 17.29 14.53
N SER A 175 -0.68 17.09 13.36
CA SER A 175 -0.30 16.06 12.41
C SER A 175 1.22 15.88 12.40
N MET A 176 1.76 14.73 12.82
CA MET A 176 3.18 14.43 12.58
C MET A 176 3.41 14.37 11.07
N SER A 177 4.42 15.08 10.57
CA SER A 177 4.84 14.98 9.18
C SER A 177 5.41 13.58 8.88
N VAL A 178 5.57 13.25 7.59
CA VAL A 178 6.15 11.96 7.18
C VAL A 178 7.57 11.82 7.72
N GLU A 179 8.34 12.92 7.71
CA GLU A 179 9.71 12.98 8.22
C GLU A 179 9.75 12.76 9.73
N ALA A 180 8.85 13.39 10.50
CA ALA A 180 8.77 13.19 11.94
C ALA A 180 8.39 11.73 12.29
N MET A 181 7.53 11.10 11.49
CA MET A 181 7.20 9.68 11.65
C MET A 181 8.38 8.78 11.29
N ALA A 182 9.08 9.09 10.18
CA ALA A 182 10.27 8.36 9.76
C ALA A 182 11.35 8.39 10.86
N GLN A 183 11.62 9.56 11.44
CA GLN A 183 12.54 9.68 12.57
C GLN A 183 12.07 8.90 13.80
N LYS A 184 10.80 9.05 14.21
CA LYS A 184 10.26 8.37 15.39
C LYS A 184 10.34 6.84 15.30
N TYR A 185 10.15 6.29 14.12
CA TYR A 185 10.12 4.84 13.90
C TYR A 185 11.37 4.29 13.22
N ASN A 186 12.41 5.12 13.02
CA ASN A 186 13.64 4.78 12.29
C ASN A 186 13.34 4.16 10.92
N LEU A 187 12.46 4.82 10.14
CA LEU A 187 12.14 4.38 8.78
C LEU A 187 13.16 4.93 7.80
N LEU A 188 13.64 4.08 6.91
CA LEU A 188 14.58 4.43 5.85
C LEU A 188 13.83 5.07 4.67
N SER A 189 14.46 6.04 4.02
CA SER A 189 14.09 6.48 2.68
C SER A 189 14.39 5.40 1.64
N GLU A 190 13.89 5.56 0.42
CA GLU A 190 14.17 4.63 -0.67
C GLU A 190 15.67 4.48 -0.95
N LYS A 191 16.41 5.60 -0.98
CA LYS A 191 17.86 5.58 -1.18
C LYS A 191 18.60 4.83 -0.06
N GLU A 192 18.28 5.14 1.19
CA GLU A 192 18.88 4.47 2.36
C GLU A 192 18.54 2.98 2.38
N TYR A 193 17.33 2.60 1.94
CA TYR A 193 16.93 1.20 1.85
C TYR A 193 17.67 0.45 0.74
N GLU A 194 17.90 1.07 -0.42
CA GLU A 194 18.71 0.49 -1.49
C GLU A 194 20.18 0.30 -1.06
N GLU A 195 20.76 1.29 -0.36
CA GLU A 195 22.09 1.18 0.25
C GLU A 195 22.13 0.05 1.29
N TYR A 196 21.11 -0.04 2.15
CA TYR A 196 20.95 -1.15 3.10
C TYR A 196 20.88 -2.52 2.41
N LEU A 197 20.15 -2.64 1.30
CA LEU A 197 20.10 -3.89 0.54
C LEU A 197 21.42 -4.24 -0.14
N SER A 198 22.21 -3.25 -0.57
CA SER A 198 23.49 -3.47 -1.25
C SER A 198 24.63 -3.90 -0.32
N THR A 199 24.53 -3.53 0.97
CA THR A 199 25.55 -3.82 2.00
C THR A 199 25.34 -5.16 2.68
N ARG A 200 24.37 -5.94 2.17
CA ARG A 200 23.82 -7.12 2.81
C ARG A 200 24.17 -8.41 2.07
#